data_AF-A0A968T441-F1
#
_entry.id   AF-A0A968T441-F1
#
_cell.length_a   1.000
_cell.length_b   1.000
_cell.length_c   1.000
_cell.angle_alpha   90.00
_cell.angle_beta   90.00
_cell.angle_gamma   90.00
#
_symmetry.space_group_name_H-M   'P 1'
#
loop_
_entity.id
_entity.type
_entity.pdbx_description
1 polymer ?
#
loop_
_entity_poly.entity_id
_entity_poly.type
_entity_poly.pdbx_seq_one_letter_code
_entity_poly.pdbx_strand_id
1 'polypeptide(L)'
;MTNILLIAFAFTLIYIGMANRLYTYISAIAFQGIILFGVAFIELIEINVVNLIFVLFETIVFKTILIPVFLNYIINRNKITREAEPFLSNFVSVVIITAIILGSFLLSNTIHDTHLRKIFFVIALSALFTGLYIIITPPKNHYPCNGFPGD
;
A
#
# COMPACT_ATOMS: atom_id res chain seq x y z
N MET A 1 16.06 -15.35 -3.61
CA MET A 1 15.29 -14.69 -4.68
C MET A 1 14.11 -13.89 -4.14
N THR A 2 13.33 -14.43 -3.19
CA THR A 2 12.19 -13.73 -2.57
C THR A 2 12.55 -12.38 -1.94
N ASN A 3 13.74 -12.26 -1.33
CA ASN A 3 14.20 -11.00 -0.73
C ASN A 3 14.24 -9.83 -1.74
N ILE A 4 14.56 -10.10 -3.02
CA ILE A 4 14.63 -9.06 -4.05
C ILE A 4 13.23 -8.54 -4.37
N LEU A 5 12.24 -9.43 -4.51
CA LEU A 5 10.83 -9.06 -4.71
C LEU A 5 10.29 -8.28 -3.52
N LEU A 6 10.66 -8.70 -2.31
CA LEU A 6 10.29 -8.05 -1.07
C LEU A 6 10.89 -6.64 -0.94
N ILE A 7 12.16 -6.48 -1.30
CA ILE A 7 12.80 -5.15 -1.38
C ILE A 7 12.11 -4.30 -2.46
N ALA A 8 11.80 -4.86 -3.63
CA ALA A 8 11.04 -4.16 -4.67
C ALA A 8 9.65 -3.73 -4.15
N PHE A 9 8.98 -4.57 -3.37
CA PHE A 9 7.74 -4.20 -2.71
C PHE A 9 7.95 -3.03 -1.74
N ALA A 10 9.01 -3.01 -0.95
CA ALA A 10 9.32 -1.87 -0.08
C ALA A 10 9.54 -0.57 -0.88
N PHE A 11 10.21 -0.63 -2.04
CA PHE A 11 10.32 0.52 -2.94
C PHE A 11 8.97 1.00 -3.45
N THR A 12 8.02 0.11 -3.75
CA THR A 12 6.68 0.52 -4.15
C THR A 12 5.92 1.23 -3.03
N LEU A 13 6.17 0.90 -1.75
CA LEU A 13 5.60 1.65 -0.63
C LEU A 13 6.11 3.09 -0.61
N ILE A 14 7.41 3.29 -0.84
CA ILE A 14 8.00 4.64 -0.96
C ILE A 14 7.46 5.37 -2.19
N TYR A 15 7.30 4.68 -3.32
CA TYR A 15 6.74 5.23 -4.54
C TYR A 15 5.31 5.75 -4.35
N ILE A 16 4.49 5.01 -3.59
CA ILE A 16 3.16 5.44 -3.14
C ILE A 16 3.24 6.74 -2.33
N GLY A 17 4.27 6.92 -1.50
CA GLY A 17 4.53 8.19 -0.81
C GLY A 17 4.80 9.38 -1.73
N MET A 18 5.38 9.15 -2.89
CA MET A 18 5.72 10.19 -3.88
C MET A 18 4.57 10.50 -4.85
N ALA A 19 3.51 9.70 -4.85
CA ALA A 19 2.47 9.78 -5.87
C ALA A 19 1.60 11.04 -5.66
N ASN A 20 1.57 11.93 -6.66
CA ASN A 20 0.73 13.13 -6.65
C ASN A 20 -0.72 12.89 -7.08
N ARG A 21 -0.98 11.80 -7.79
CA ARG A 21 -2.28 11.55 -8.43
C ARG A 21 -2.87 10.26 -7.88
N LEU A 22 -4.16 10.30 -7.54
CA LEU A 22 -4.91 9.12 -7.10
C LEU A 22 -4.84 7.96 -8.10
N TYR A 23 -4.75 8.26 -9.40
CA TYR A 23 -4.54 7.25 -10.43
C TYR A 23 -3.20 6.52 -10.29
N THR A 24 -2.12 7.24 -9.93
CA THR A 24 -0.80 6.66 -9.67
C THR A 24 -0.83 5.77 -8.43
N TYR A 25 -1.56 6.15 -7.39
CA TYR A 25 -1.80 5.28 -6.22
C TYR A 25 -2.46 3.96 -6.61
N ILE A 26 -3.55 4.02 -7.39
CA ILE A 26 -4.27 2.84 -7.84
C ILE A 26 -3.37 1.91 -8.66
N SER A 27 -2.61 2.48 -9.60
CA SER A 27 -1.68 1.71 -10.43
C SER A 27 -0.56 1.07 -9.60
N ALA A 28 -0.07 1.78 -8.57
CA ALA A 28 0.95 1.24 -7.67
C ALA A 28 0.40 0.08 -6.80
N ILE A 29 -0.85 0.17 -6.32
CA ILE A 29 -1.52 -0.91 -5.60
C ILE A 29 -1.69 -2.15 -6.49
N ALA A 30 -2.07 -1.96 -7.75
CA ALA A 30 -2.18 -3.06 -8.71
C ALA A 30 -0.82 -3.75 -8.95
N PHE A 31 0.25 -2.96 -9.12
CA PHE A 31 1.62 -3.45 -9.28
C PHE A 31 2.12 -4.18 -8.04
N GLN A 32 1.81 -3.68 -6.85
CA GLN A 32 2.09 -4.35 -5.57
C GLN A 32 1.44 -5.73 -5.48
N GLY A 33 0.21 -5.90 -6.01
CA GLY A 33 -0.45 -7.19 -6.08
C GLY A 33 0.33 -8.22 -6.92
N ILE A 34 0.90 -7.79 -8.05
CA ILE A 34 1.71 -8.64 -8.92
C ILE A 34 3.01 -9.07 -8.21
N ILE A 35 3.66 -8.16 -7.48
CA ILE A 35 4.87 -8.51 -6.71
C ILE A 35 4.53 -9.54 -5.63
N LEU A 36 3.44 -9.33 -4.89
CA LEU A 36 3.01 -10.26 -3.84
C LEU A 36 2.63 -11.63 -4.39
N PHE A 37 2.04 -11.68 -5.58
CA PHE A 37 1.80 -12.94 -6.28
C PHE A 37 3.11 -13.71 -6.53
N GLY A 38 4.15 -13.02 -7.02
CA GLY A 38 5.47 -13.62 -7.21
C GLY A 38 6.12 -14.10 -5.90
N VAL A 39 5.95 -13.35 -4.81
CA VAL A 39 6.43 -13.74 -3.47
C VAL A 39 5.70 -15.01 -3.00
N ALA A 40 4.37 -15.05 -3.10
CA ALA A 40 3.57 -16.20 -2.70
C ALA A 40 3.90 -17.44 -3.54
N PHE A 41 4.13 -17.27 -4.84
CA PHE A 41 4.48 -18.37 -5.75
C PHE A 41 5.78 -19.07 -5.33
N ILE A 42 6.80 -18.30 -4.92
CA ILE A 42 8.10 -18.85 -4.52
C ILE A 42 8.04 -19.49 -3.13
N GLU A 43 7.30 -18.92 -2.19
CA GLU A 43 7.29 -19.38 -0.79
C GLU A 43 6.33 -20.53 -0.53
N LEU A 44 5.14 -20.54 -1.15
CA LEU A 44 4.12 -21.53 -0.84
C LEU A 44 4.24 -22.82 -1.67
N ILE A 45 5.13 -22.85 -2.67
CA ILE A 45 5.37 -24.05 -3.51
C ILE A 45 5.81 -25.25 -2.67
N GLU A 46 6.48 -25.01 -1.54
CA GLU A 46 7.04 -26.07 -0.69
C GLU A 46 6.03 -26.67 0.30
N ILE A 47 4.88 -26.02 0.53
CA ILE A 47 3.97 -26.38 1.63
C ILE A 47 2.79 -27.21 1.13
N ASN A 48 1.98 -26.66 0.21
CA ASN A 48 0.78 -27.33 -0.29
C ASN A 48 0.25 -26.66 -1.58
N VAL A 49 0.09 -27.47 -2.64
CA VAL A 49 -0.37 -27.01 -3.97
C VAL A 49 -1.79 -26.44 -3.94
N VAL A 50 -2.69 -26.96 -3.10
CA VAL A 50 -4.08 -26.47 -3.00
C VAL A 50 -4.11 -25.09 -2.35
N ASN A 51 -3.41 -24.91 -1.23
CA ASN A 51 -3.30 -23.60 -0.56
C ASN A 51 -2.59 -22.59 -1.45
N LEU A 52 -1.57 -23.02 -2.20
CA LEU A 52 -0.89 -22.20 -3.18
C LEU A 52 -1.89 -21.67 -4.22
N ILE A 53 -2.65 -22.55 -4.89
CA ILE A 53 -3.62 -22.14 -5.91
C ILE A 53 -4.65 -21.16 -5.33
N PHE A 54 -5.14 -21.42 -4.12
CA PHE A 54 -6.10 -20.56 -3.45
C PHE A 54 -5.54 -19.16 -3.17
N VAL A 55 -4.35 -19.07 -2.55
CA VAL A 55 -3.69 -17.80 -2.21
C VAL A 55 -3.31 -17.01 -3.45
N LEU A 56 -2.81 -17.68 -4.49
CA LEU A 56 -2.46 -17.05 -5.76
C LEU A 56 -3.70 -16.50 -6.49
N PHE A 57 -4.78 -17.26 -6.52
CA PHE A 57 -6.04 -16.83 -7.10
C PHE A 57 -6.60 -15.62 -6.34
N GLU A 58 -6.65 -15.68 -5.01
CA GLU A 58 -7.11 -14.57 -4.19
C GLU A 58 -6.26 -13.31 -4.42
N THR A 59 -4.94 -13.45 -4.46
CA THR A 59 -4.02 -12.31 -4.65
C THR A 59 -4.24 -11.62 -5.99
N ILE A 60 -4.41 -12.36 -7.08
CA ILE A 60 -4.69 -11.78 -8.40
C ILE A 60 -6.08 -11.14 -8.44
N VAL A 61 -7.11 -11.92 -8.08
CA VAL A 61 -8.50 -11.49 -8.23
C VAL A 61 -8.78 -10.30 -7.34
N PHE A 62 -8.44 -10.37 -6.05
CA PHE A 62 -8.73 -9.29 -5.12
C PHE A 62 -7.74 -8.14 -5.25
N LYS A 63 -6.44 -8.42 -5.14
CA LYS A 63 -5.42 -7.37 -4.97
C LYS A 63 -5.03 -6.69 -6.27
N THR A 64 -4.92 -7.45 -7.36
CA THR A 64 -4.48 -6.92 -8.67
C THR A 64 -5.63 -6.39 -9.52
N ILE A 65 -6.85 -6.90 -9.37
CA ILE A 65 -7.99 -6.52 -10.22
C ILE A 65 -9.09 -5.83 -9.41
N LEU A 66 -9.68 -6.51 -8.42
CA LEU A 66 -10.89 -6.03 -7.76
C LEU A 66 -10.66 -4.69 -7.04
N ILE A 67 -9.63 -4.60 -6.20
CA ILE A 67 -9.29 -3.37 -5.46
C ILE A 67 -9.02 -2.19 -6.41
N PRO A 68 -8.11 -2.27 -7.40
CA PRO A 68 -7.83 -1.13 -8.25
C PRO A 68 -9.02 -0.72 -9.13
N VAL A 69 -9.80 -1.68 -9.64
CA VAL A 69 -11.02 -1.38 -10.41
C VAL A 69 -12.07 -0.70 -9.53
N PHE A 70 -12.27 -1.18 -8.31
CA PHE A 70 -13.21 -0.61 -7.35
C PHE A 70 -12.82 0.83 -6.97
N LEU A 71 -11.54 1.07 -6.68
CA LEU A 71 -11.03 2.42 -6.39
C LEU A 71 -11.21 3.36 -7.59
N ASN A 72 -10.90 2.89 -8.80
CA ASN A 72 -11.07 3.68 -10.02
C ASN A 72 -12.55 4.00 -10.29
N TYR A 73 -13.45 3.04 -10.04
CA TYR A 73 -14.89 3.24 -10.16
C TYR A 73 -15.40 4.31 -9.18
N ILE A 74 -14.96 4.30 -7.92
CA ILE A 74 -15.33 5.31 -6.93
C ILE A 74 -14.85 6.71 -7.34
N ILE A 75 -13.60 6.82 -7.79
CA ILE A 75 -13.04 8.12 -8.24
C ILE A 75 -13.86 8.68 -9.39
N ASN A 76 -14.16 7.86 -10.40
CA ASN A 76 -14.93 8.29 -11.57
C ASN A 76 -16.36 8.66 -11.21
N ARG A 77 -16.99 7.93 -10.29
CA ARG A 77 -18.36 8.18 -9.84
C ARG A 77 -18.49 9.47 -9.03
N ASN A 78 -17.52 9.76 -8.18
CA ASN A 78 -17.53 10.95 -7.32
C ASN A 78 -17.07 12.22 -8.03
N LYS A 79 -16.63 12.14 -9.30
CA LYS A 79 -16.11 13.27 -10.08
C LYS A 79 -15.18 14.16 -9.24
N ILE A 80 -14.34 13.53 -8.40
CA ILE A 80 -13.34 14.24 -7.61
C ILE A 80 -12.54 15.05 -8.63
N THR A 81 -12.68 16.38 -8.54
CA THR A 81 -12.17 17.30 -9.54
C THR A 81 -10.71 16.97 -9.80
N ARG A 82 -10.33 17.09 -11.06
CA ARG A 82 -9.05 16.74 -11.70
C ARG A 82 -7.79 17.30 -11.02
N GLU A 83 -7.96 18.03 -9.91
CA GLU A 83 -7.00 18.71 -9.07
C GLU A 83 -7.33 18.57 -7.57
N ALA A 84 -7.91 17.44 -7.13
CA ALA A 84 -7.74 17.04 -5.75
C ALA A 84 -6.27 16.63 -5.59
N GLU A 85 -5.40 17.63 -5.49
CA GLU A 85 -4.07 17.46 -4.94
C GLU A 85 -4.27 16.76 -3.58
N PRO A 86 -3.75 15.53 -3.39
CA PRO A 86 -3.54 15.06 -2.05
C PRO A 86 -2.66 16.14 -1.41
N PHE A 87 -3.21 16.93 -0.49
CA PHE A 87 -2.51 17.98 0.27
C PHE A 87 -1.41 17.41 1.19
N LEU A 88 -0.87 16.24 0.89
CA LEU A 88 0.40 15.84 1.41
C LEU A 88 1.46 16.45 0.51
N SER A 89 2.23 17.38 1.08
CA SER A 89 3.57 17.61 0.55
C SER A 89 4.21 16.23 0.37
N ASN A 90 4.44 15.79 -0.87
CA ASN A 90 5.01 14.46 -1.17
C ASN A 90 6.22 14.15 -0.30
N PHE A 91 6.97 15.19 0.03
CA PHE A 91 8.10 15.10 0.94
C PHE A 91 7.72 14.56 2.32
N VAL A 92 6.63 15.06 2.91
CA VAL A 92 6.13 14.62 4.22
C VAL A 92 5.66 13.16 4.18
N SER A 93 4.90 12.77 3.15
CA SER A 93 4.49 11.36 2.95
C SER A 93 5.68 10.42 2.90
N VAL A 94 6.69 10.75 2.09
CA VAL A 94 7.89 9.93 1.91
C VAL A 94 8.69 9.84 3.20
N VAL A 95 8.84 10.95 3.91
CA VAL A 95 9.53 10.97 5.21
C VAL A 95 8.80 10.07 6.22
N ILE A 96 7.47 10.13 6.28
CA ILE A 96 6.68 9.30 7.20
C ILE A 96 6.76 7.82 6.82
N ILE A 97 6.61 7.47 5.55
CA ILE A 97 6.73 6.07 5.09
C ILE A 97 8.13 5.53 5.35
N THR A 98 9.17 6.36 5.13
CA THR A 98 10.55 5.99 5.46
C THR A 98 10.72 5.77 6.96
N ALA A 99 10.15 6.63 7.80
CA ALA A 99 10.15 6.46 9.26
C ALA A 99 9.41 5.18 9.70
N ILE A 100 8.28 4.85 9.04
CA ILE A 100 7.55 3.59 9.27
C ILE A 100 8.42 2.38 8.93
N ILE A 101 9.15 2.41 7.80
CA ILE A 101 10.04 1.32 7.40
C ILE A 101 11.20 1.17 8.39
N LEU A 102 11.83 2.27 8.80
CA LEU A 102 12.90 2.27 9.80
C LEU A 102 12.40 1.78 11.16
N GLY A 103 11.24 2.25 11.62
CA GLY A 103 10.61 1.80 12.86
C GLY A 103 10.29 0.31 12.83
N SER A 104 9.78 -0.18 11.69
CA SER A 104 9.51 -1.60 11.49
C SER A 104 10.78 -2.45 11.50
N PHE A 105 11.87 -1.93 10.93
CA PHE A 105 13.19 -2.56 10.96
C PHE A 105 13.76 -2.65 12.39
N LEU A 106 13.65 -1.58 13.18
CA LEU A 106 14.05 -1.59 14.58
C LEU A 106 13.25 -2.62 15.38
N LEU A 107 11.93 -2.62 15.22
CA LEU A 107 11.06 -3.58 15.92
C LEU A 107 11.38 -5.03 15.53
N SER A 108 11.64 -5.28 14.25
CA SER A 108 12.03 -6.61 13.78
C SER A 108 13.36 -7.10 14.35
N ASN A 109 14.27 -6.21 14.75
CA ASN A 109 15.53 -6.59 15.36
C ASN A 109 15.40 -6.94 16.84
N THR A 110 14.33 -6.50 17.50
CA THR A 110 14.02 -6.90 18.88
C THR A 110 13.56 -8.36 18.96
N ILE A 111 12.90 -8.86 17.91
CA ILE A 111 12.41 -10.25 17.84
C ILE A 111 13.57 -11.18 17.48
N HIS A 112 13.99 -11.98 18.45
CA HIS A 112 15.04 -13.00 18.32
C HIS A 112 14.40 -14.36 18.04
N ASP A 113 13.79 -14.51 16.86
CA ASP A 113 13.29 -15.80 16.40
C ASP A 113 14.01 -16.18 15.10
N THR A 114 14.57 -17.39 15.07
CA THR A 114 15.36 -17.92 13.95
C THR A 114 14.49 -18.49 12.83
N HIS A 115 13.22 -18.80 13.11
CA HIS A 115 12.29 -19.33 12.10
C HIS A 115 11.63 -18.24 11.27
N LEU A 116 11.53 -17.02 11.80
CA LEU A 116 10.95 -15.89 11.08
C LEU A 116 12.02 -15.12 10.31
N ARG A 117 11.88 -15.09 8.99
CA ARG A 117 12.70 -14.22 8.15
C ARG A 117 12.34 -12.76 8.42
N LYS A 118 13.20 -12.06 9.16
CA LYS A 118 13.06 -10.64 9.56
C LYS A 118 12.52 -9.73 8.45
N ILE A 119 12.98 -9.91 7.21
CA ILE A 119 12.55 -9.11 6.05
C ILE A 119 11.04 -9.17 5.78
N PHE A 120 10.41 -10.34 5.95
CA PHE A 120 8.96 -10.47 5.75
C PHE A 120 8.19 -9.70 6.81
N PHE A 121 8.66 -9.76 8.06
CA PHE A 121 8.06 -9.05 9.18
C PHE A 121 8.18 -7.52 8.99
N VAL A 122 9.37 -7.03 8.65
CA VAL A 122 9.60 -5.61 8.36
C VAL A 122 8.64 -5.11 7.28
N ILE A 123 8.50 -5.86 6.19
CA ILE A 123 7.67 -5.43 5.05
C ILE A 123 6.19 -5.50 5.37
N ALA A 124 5.72 -6.57 6.02
CA ALA A 124 4.33 -6.70 6.41
C ALA A 124 3.91 -5.56 7.35
N LEU A 125 4.73 -5.27 8.35
CA LEU A 125 4.49 -4.19 9.31
C LEU A 125 4.53 -2.82 8.65
N SER A 126 5.52 -2.58 7.77
CA SER A 126 5.64 -1.34 7.02
C SER A 126 4.44 -1.11 6.10
N ALA A 127 3.97 -2.16 5.42
CA ALA A 127 2.81 -2.10 4.53
C ALA A 127 1.53 -1.79 5.29
N LEU A 128 1.32 -2.43 6.45
CA LEU A 128 0.17 -2.20 7.31
C LEU A 128 0.14 -0.74 7.78
N PHE A 129 1.24 -0.25 8.37
CA PHE A 129 1.30 1.13 8.85
C PHE A 129 1.23 2.16 7.72
N THR A 130 1.84 1.89 6.56
CA THR A 130 1.72 2.76 5.38
C THR A 130 0.27 2.81 4.89
N GLY A 131 -0.41 1.67 4.80
CA GLY A 131 -1.82 1.60 4.43
C GLY A 131 -2.71 2.34 5.43
N LEU A 132 -2.47 2.15 6.72
CA LEU A 132 -3.18 2.85 7.78
C LEU A 132 -2.95 4.37 7.72
N TYR A 133 -1.72 4.80 7.47
CA TYR A 133 -1.37 6.21 7.29
C TYR A 133 -2.14 6.87 6.14
N ILE A 134 -2.24 6.17 5.00
CA ILE A 134 -3.01 6.64 3.84
C ILE A 134 -4.51 6.76 4.18
N ILE A 135 -5.06 5.82 4.97
CA ILE A 135 -6.47 5.87 5.39
C ILE A 135 -6.74 7.00 6.39
N ILE A 136 -5.84 7.20 7.36
CA ILE A 136 -5.98 8.20 8.44
C ILE A 136 -5.74 9.63 7.93
N THR A 137 -5.08 9.80 6.80
CA THR A 137 -4.78 11.13 6.24
C THR A 137 -5.76 11.45 5.11
N PRO A 138 -7.04 11.78 5.41
CA PRO A 138 -7.98 12.15 4.37
C PRO A 138 -7.50 13.44 3.68
N PRO A 139 -7.81 13.61 2.38
CA PRO A 139 -7.59 14.89 1.72
C PRO A 139 -8.29 15.99 2.53
N LYS A 140 -7.58 17.10 2.79
CA LYS A 140 -8.16 18.27 3.45
C LYS A 140 -9.25 18.81 2.54
N ASN A 141 -10.49 18.42 2.78
CA ASN A 141 -11.62 19.12 2.20
C ASN A 141 -11.65 20.50 2.86
N HIS A 142 -11.18 21.50 2.12
CA HIS A 142 -11.51 22.89 2.38
C HIS A 142 -13.02 23.03 2.15
N TYR A 143 -13.84 22.56 3.10
CA TYR A 143 -15.10 23.24 3.32
C TYR A 143 -14.70 24.51 4.07
N PRO A 144 -14.72 25.69 3.45
CA PRO A 144 -15.04 26.83 4.27
C PRO A 144 -16.44 26.52 4.80
N CYS A 145 -16.59 26.39 6.11
CA CYS A 145 -17.87 26.68 6.74
C CYS A 145 -18.12 28.19 6.56
N ASN A 146 -18.30 28.63 5.32
CA ASN A 146 -18.73 29.99 4.99
C ASN A 146 -20.25 29.94 4.91
N GLY A 147 -20.86 30.57 5.92
CA GLY A 147 -22.12 31.29 5.80
C GLY A 147 -23.32 30.50 5.32
N PHE A 148 -24.17 30.11 6.26
CA PHE A 148 -25.61 30.25 6.00
C PHE A 148 -25.84 31.68 5.46
N PRO A 149 -26.38 31.87 4.24
CA PRO A 149 -27.02 33.13 3.94
C PRO A 149 -28.24 33.20 4.86
N GLY A 150 -28.27 34.21 5.73
CA GLY A 150 -29.55 34.73 6.15
C GLY A 150 -30.27 35.19 4.89
N ASP A 151 -31.51 34.74 4.74
CA ASP A 151 -32.66 35.43 4.16
C ASP A 151 -33.89 34.52 4.36
#